data_AF-A0A5N6HIZ7-F1
#
_entry.id   AF-A0A5N6HIZ7-F1
#
_cell.length_a   1.000
_cell.length_b   1.000
_cell.length_c   1.000
_cell.angle_alpha   90.00
_cell.angle_beta   90.00
_cell.angle_gamma   90.00
#
_symmetry.space_group_name_H-M   'P 1'
#
loop_
_entity.id
_entity.type
_entity.pdbx_description
1 polymer ?
#
loop_
_entity_poly.entity_id
_entity_poly.type
_entity_poly.pdbx_seq_one_letter_code
_entity_poly.pdbx_strand_id
1 'polypeptide(L)'
;MIYMFHRKASENPEIQNLYERCKQLARTIKSQEITQQSICPELRDYMPSKQTSDRLIQAYLRTFESVYRIVHVPSFLREYDQYWRNPQAASPAFIIMTLLMLAIGNSFCQSGDPGKDYVPRSTSSQWIYTAQTWLSSPFEKSRLNIASLQTQCLLLLARQTNDISSDLVWISAGALLRTAMHMGFHIDPRHIDGISFFDAQLRRRIWNTILEIVVQSSMDAGGLPLIRCDDYDCEAPLNIDDAQMEDAIPKAKPLEDFTETSLQIALRRSLSVRLQIAQFLNDFRRGTSYDEALQLSKSLISIYRESSALFDAFKNSGKCPTLFQSNLYNLMTQRFLLALHDPFAIKAKADPKLYYSHKEALLVSMRILAPFSTSTSEDLDYTALLLTGSPSFRDVPTQAAAVVGDDLIERIKEQINTAVSAPYTSYPLSHGDSRRAVEKFVSCALARLESGETNIKGYLVSACFLAQIEAMECGQPIDEALSRTILAVLQTCSKILGDRVETLSPSKPGIELSTAINEESTLTKFDNQFNWSLADDFVSCLLVLVGKQGALKFTDRIQDMEMDLGSWFPSLAYI
;
A
#
# COMPACT_ATOMS: atom_id res chain seq x y z
N MET A 1 13.19 14.86 11.05
CA MET A 1 12.45 15.76 10.14
C MET A 1 11.15 16.29 10.72
N ILE A 2 10.19 15.43 11.12
CA ILE A 2 8.88 15.89 11.65
C ILE A 2 9.01 16.82 12.86
N TYR A 3 9.89 16.48 13.82
CA TYR A 3 10.19 17.37 14.95
C TYR A 3 10.67 18.76 14.50
N MET A 4 11.58 18.83 13.52
CA MET A 4 12.05 20.11 12.98
C MET A 4 10.95 20.90 12.29
N PHE A 5 10.03 20.22 11.60
CA PHE A 5 8.86 20.87 11.01
C PHE A 5 7.99 21.52 12.10
N HIS A 6 7.65 20.79 13.17
CA HIS A 6 6.84 21.33 14.26
C HIS A 6 7.53 22.51 14.97
N ARG A 7 8.83 22.41 15.22
CA ARG A 7 9.63 23.52 15.75
C ARG A 7 9.50 24.76 14.84
N LYS A 8 9.76 24.60 13.54
CA LYS A 8 9.66 25.72 12.58
C LYS A 8 8.23 26.26 12.43
N ALA A 9 7.21 25.41 12.53
CA ALA A 9 5.81 25.84 12.51
C ALA A 9 5.47 26.67 13.75
N SER A 10 6.02 26.35 14.92
CA SER A 10 5.86 27.17 16.12
C SER A 10 6.60 28.52 16.06
N GLU A 11 7.74 28.56 15.36
CA GLU A 11 8.57 29.76 15.20
C GLU A 11 8.06 30.69 14.08
N ASN A 12 7.32 30.17 13.10
CA ASN A 12 6.84 30.92 11.94
C ASN A 12 5.31 30.80 11.77
N PRO A 13 4.54 31.85 12.10
CA PRO A 13 3.08 31.86 11.97
C PRO A 13 2.57 31.59 10.55
N GLU A 14 3.32 31.96 9.52
CA GLU A 14 2.95 31.70 8.12
C GLU A 14 2.95 30.20 7.81
N ILE A 15 3.98 29.47 8.24
CA ILE A 15 4.08 28.01 8.11
C ILE A 15 2.88 27.34 8.79
N GLN A 16 2.58 27.76 10.02
CA GLN A 16 1.46 27.21 10.78
C GLN A 16 0.11 27.47 10.08
N ASN A 17 -0.12 28.69 9.61
CA ASN A 17 -1.36 29.06 8.93
C ASN A 17 -1.56 28.28 7.62
N LEU A 18 -0.51 28.15 6.80
CA LEU A 18 -0.58 27.37 5.56
C LEU A 18 -0.81 25.88 5.82
N TYR A 19 -0.18 25.33 6.86
CA TYR A 19 -0.38 23.93 7.25
C TYR A 19 -1.83 23.67 7.69
N GLU A 20 -2.40 24.53 8.53
CA GLU A 20 -3.80 24.41 8.94
C GLU A 20 -4.77 24.61 7.78
N ARG A 21 -4.47 25.54 6.85
CA ARG A 21 -5.23 25.70 5.61
C ARG A 21 -5.24 24.41 4.77
N CYS A 22 -4.09 23.76 4.58
CA CYS A 22 -4.01 22.48 3.87
C CYS A 22 -4.88 21.40 4.55
N LYS A 23 -4.84 21.33 5.89
CA LYS A 23 -5.67 20.39 6.66
C LYS A 23 -7.17 20.66 6.49
N GLN A 24 -7.58 21.92 6.50
CA GLN A 24 -8.97 22.31 6.27
C GLN A 24 -9.43 21.90 4.87
N LEU A 25 -8.65 22.22 3.83
CA LEU A 25 -8.96 21.83 2.45
C LEU A 25 -9.07 20.31 2.30
N ALA A 26 -8.12 19.56 2.87
CA ALA A 26 -8.14 18.10 2.87
C ALA A 26 -9.42 17.52 3.52
N ARG A 27 -9.86 18.09 4.65
CA ARG A 27 -11.12 17.69 5.31
C ARG A 27 -12.35 18.01 4.45
N THR A 28 -12.37 19.18 3.81
CA THR A 28 -13.44 19.57 2.90
C THR A 28 -13.57 18.59 1.74
N ILE A 29 -12.46 18.25 1.07
CA ILE A 29 -12.42 17.27 -0.03
C ILE A 29 -13.04 15.94 0.43
N LYS A 30 -12.53 15.37 1.53
CA LYS A 30 -13.03 14.09 2.07
C LYS A 30 -14.53 14.14 2.41
N SER A 31 -15.01 15.25 2.97
CA SER A 31 -16.43 15.41 3.30
C SER A 31 -17.33 15.49 2.06
N GLN A 32 -16.86 16.17 1.00
CA GLN A 32 -17.59 16.30 -0.26
C GLN A 32 -17.68 14.97 -1.00
N GLU A 33 -16.59 14.19 -0.99
CA GLU A 33 -16.56 12.83 -1.57
C GLU A 33 -17.53 11.87 -0.86
N ILE A 34 -17.71 11.99 0.46
CA ILE A 34 -18.71 11.22 1.21
C ILE A 34 -20.13 11.66 0.85
N THR A 35 -20.36 12.97 0.68
CA THR A 35 -21.70 13.53 0.47
C THR A 35 -22.23 13.32 -0.97
N GLN A 36 -21.35 13.23 -1.96
CA GLN A 36 -21.72 13.03 -3.38
C GLN A 36 -22.10 11.58 -3.73
N GLN A 37 -22.26 10.71 -2.75
CA GLN A 37 -22.64 9.31 -2.98
C GLN A 37 -24.11 9.21 -3.40
N SER A 38 -24.33 8.71 -4.62
CA SER A 38 -25.66 8.46 -5.15
C SER A 38 -26.06 7.00 -4.92
N ILE A 39 -27.15 6.79 -4.20
CA ILE A 39 -27.76 5.47 -4.03
C ILE A 39 -28.62 5.21 -5.27
N CYS A 40 -28.13 4.39 -6.20
CA CYS A 40 -28.94 3.89 -7.31
C CYS A 40 -29.81 2.73 -6.81
N PRO A 41 -31.08 2.66 -7.21
CA PRO A 41 -31.99 1.61 -6.78
C PRO A 41 -31.63 0.24 -7.39
N GLU A 42 -31.01 0.20 -8.58
CA GLU A 42 -30.63 -1.05 -9.25
C GLU A 42 -29.11 -1.20 -9.45
N LEU A 43 -28.57 -2.38 -9.14
CA LEU A 43 -27.13 -2.67 -9.27
C LEU A 43 -26.60 -2.52 -10.69
N ARG A 44 -27.46 -2.74 -11.70
CA ARG A 44 -27.10 -2.68 -13.12
C ARG A 44 -26.84 -1.26 -13.60
N ASP A 45 -27.46 -0.27 -12.96
CA ASP A 45 -27.28 1.15 -13.31
C ASP A 45 -25.87 1.64 -12.97
N TYR A 46 -25.14 0.90 -12.12
CA TYR A 46 -23.74 1.18 -11.84
C TYR A 46 -22.76 0.68 -12.91
N MET A 47 -23.19 -0.21 -13.81
CA MET A 47 -22.31 -0.72 -14.86
C MET A 47 -22.09 0.36 -15.94
N PRO A 48 -20.83 0.76 -16.22
CA PRO A 48 -20.54 1.73 -17.26
C PRO A 48 -20.73 1.12 -18.66
N SER A 49 -20.45 1.90 -19.71
CA SER A 49 -20.51 1.38 -21.08
C SER A 49 -19.67 0.12 -21.27
N LYS A 50 -20.03 -0.74 -22.23
CA LYS A 50 -19.25 -1.94 -22.54
C LYS A 50 -17.79 -1.62 -22.86
N GLN A 51 -17.55 -0.58 -23.65
CA GLN A 51 -16.20 -0.14 -24.01
C GLN A 51 -15.37 0.22 -22.76
N THR A 52 -15.95 1.00 -21.84
CA THR A 52 -15.31 1.34 -20.57
C THR A 52 -15.07 0.09 -19.72
N SER A 53 -16.06 -0.78 -19.63
CA SER A 53 -15.99 -2.02 -18.85
C SER A 53 -14.89 -2.95 -19.38
N ASP A 54 -14.83 -3.17 -20.69
CA ASP A 54 -13.82 -4.01 -21.35
C ASP A 54 -12.41 -3.50 -21.03
N ARG A 55 -12.18 -2.18 -21.16
CA ARG A 55 -10.89 -1.55 -20.86
C ARG A 55 -10.46 -1.76 -19.40
N LEU A 56 -11.38 -1.53 -18.46
CA LEU A 56 -11.10 -1.66 -17.03
C LEU A 56 -10.91 -3.12 -16.59
N ILE A 57 -11.68 -4.06 -17.15
CA ILE A 57 -11.49 -5.49 -16.91
C ILE A 57 -10.11 -5.93 -17.42
N GLN A 58 -9.70 -5.51 -18.62
CA GLN A 58 -8.35 -5.83 -19.11
C GLN A 58 -7.25 -5.28 -18.21
N ALA A 59 -7.44 -4.08 -17.64
CA ALA A 59 -6.52 -3.50 -16.68
C ALA A 59 -6.45 -4.32 -15.37
N TYR A 60 -7.57 -4.82 -14.85
CA TYR A 60 -7.57 -5.75 -13.71
C TYR A 60 -6.85 -7.07 -14.04
N LEU A 61 -7.15 -7.66 -15.21
CA LEU A 61 -6.60 -8.94 -15.64
C LEU A 61 -5.07 -8.89 -15.81
N ARG A 62 -4.54 -7.82 -16.41
CA ARG A 62 -3.09 -7.67 -16.62
C ARG A 62 -2.31 -7.30 -15.35
N THR A 63 -3.00 -6.81 -14.31
CA THR A 63 -2.38 -6.34 -13.05
C THR A 63 -2.63 -7.31 -11.91
N PHE A 64 -3.58 -7.05 -11.01
CA PHE A 64 -3.77 -7.80 -9.77
C PHE A 64 -4.16 -9.26 -10.01
N GLU A 65 -4.98 -9.56 -11.03
CA GLU A 65 -5.31 -10.96 -11.37
C GLU A 65 -4.07 -11.74 -11.80
N SER A 66 -3.06 -11.10 -12.37
CA SER A 66 -1.82 -11.77 -12.81
C SER A 66 -0.94 -12.25 -11.64
N VAL A 67 -1.27 -11.86 -10.40
CA VAL A 67 -0.52 -12.23 -9.18
C VAL A 67 -1.42 -12.94 -8.16
N TYR A 68 -2.60 -12.40 -7.88
CA TYR A 68 -3.47 -12.90 -6.80
C TYR A 68 -4.37 -14.07 -7.20
N ARG A 69 -4.63 -14.29 -8.50
CA ARG A 69 -5.43 -15.43 -9.02
C ARG A 69 -6.80 -15.58 -8.35
N ILE A 70 -7.59 -14.51 -8.30
CA ILE A 70 -8.88 -14.53 -7.60
C ILE A 70 -9.95 -15.20 -8.47
N VAL A 71 -9.97 -14.95 -9.78
CA VAL A 71 -10.98 -15.52 -10.67
C VAL A 71 -10.38 -16.56 -11.60
N HIS A 72 -11.18 -17.53 -12.03
CA HIS A 72 -10.82 -18.33 -13.19
C HIS A 72 -11.16 -17.51 -14.44
N VAL A 73 -10.13 -16.99 -15.12
CA VAL A 73 -10.30 -15.98 -16.17
C VAL A 73 -11.22 -16.46 -17.31
N PRO A 74 -11.06 -17.69 -17.85
CA PRO A 74 -11.95 -18.20 -18.89
C PRO A 74 -13.42 -18.29 -18.46
N SER A 75 -13.71 -18.71 -17.23
CA SER A 75 -15.08 -18.78 -16.71
C SER A 75 -15.68 -17.38 -16.55
N PHE A 76 -14.92 -16.45 -15.98
CA PHE A 76 -15.36 -15.06 -15.82
C PHE A 76 -15.67 -14.40 -17.16
N LEU A 77 -14.78 -14.53 -18.16
CA LEU A 77 -14.98 -13.90 -19.48
C LEU A 77 -16.22 -14.47 -20.20
N ARG A 78 -16.51 -15.76 -20.05
CA ARG A 78 -17.75 -16.36 -20.58
C ARG A 78 -19.00 -15.75 -19.94
N GLU A 79 -19.00 -15.59 -18.61
CA GLU A 79 -20.12 -14.97 -17.89
C GLU A 79 -20.25 -13.47 -18.21
N TYR A 80 -19.13 -12.77 -18.38
CA TYR A 80 -19.06 -11.37 -18.79
C TYR A 80 -19.61 -11.14 -20.20
N ASP A 81 -19.27 -12.00 -21.17
CA ASP A 81 -19.89 -11.96 -22.50
C ASP A 81 -21.39 -12.23 -22.44
N GLN A 82 -21.82 -13.14 -21.56
CA GLN A 82 -23.24 -13.45 -21.37
C GLN A 82 -24.01 -12.28 -20.75
N TYR A 83 -23.40 -11.56 -19.81
CA TYR A 83 -23.96 -10.34 -19.24
C TYR A 83 -24.32 -9.33 -20.33
N TRP A 84 -23.41 -9.07 -21.28
CA TRP A 84 -23.68 -8.11 -22.36
C TRP A 84 -24.72 -8.57 -23.37
N ARG A 85 -25.00 -9.88 -23.47
CA ARG A 85 -26.09 -10.43 -24.29
C ARG A 85 -27.44 -10.36 -23.57
N ASN A 86 -27.45 -10.62 -22.26
CA ASN A 86 -28.67 -10.61 -21.45
C ASN A 86 -28.37 -10.14 -20.01
N PRO A 87 -28.34 -8.81 -19.75
CA PRO A 87 -28.02 -8.26 -18.43
C PRO A 87 -29.01 -8.66 -17.32
N GLN A 88 -30.24 -9.03 -17.70
CA GLN A 88 -31.28 -9.42 -16.75
C GLN A 88 -31.05 -10.80 -16.14
N ALA A 89 -30.34 -11.68 -16.85
CA ALA A 89 -30.01 -13.02 -16.37
C ALA A 89 -28.83 -13.04 -15.37
N ALA A 90 -28.09 -11.94 -15.24
CA ALA A 90 -26.91 -11.90 -14.39
C ALA A 90 -27.25 -11.89 -12.90
N SER A 91 -26.50 -12.67 -12.13
CA SER A 91 -26.65 -12.69 -10.67
C SER A 91 -26.14 -11.37 -10.05
N PRO A 92 -26.73 -10.92 -8.92
CA PRO A 92 -26.20 -9.79 -8.17
C PRO A 92 -24.73 -9.96 -7.78
N ALA A 93 -24.31 -11.19 -7.41
CA ALA A 93 -22.93 -11.49 -7.03
C ALA A 93 -21.95 -11.24 -8.19
N PHE A 94 -22.30 -11.67 -9.42
CA PHE A 94 -21.50 -11.43 -10.61
C PHE A 94 -21.34 -9.92 -10.89
N ILE A 95 -22.42 -9.15 -10.79
CA ILE A 95 -22.38 -7.70 -10.99
C ILE A 95 -21.45 -7.06 -9.96
N ILE A 96 -21.60 -7.40 -8.67
CA ILE A 96 -20.76 -6.85 -7.61
C ILE A 96 -19.28 -7.19 -7.82
N MET A 97 -18.95 -8.44 -8.15
CA MET A 97 -17.56 -8.83 -8.48
C MET A 97 -17.03 -8.02 -9.65
N THR A 98 -17.83 -7.86 -10.71
CA THR A 98 -17.46 -7.06 -11.89
C THR A 98 -17.18 -5.61 -11.49
N LEU A 99 -18.08 -4.96 -10.75
CA LEU A 99 -17.89 -3.58 -10.27
C LEU A 99 -16.59 -3.41 -9.46
N LEU A 100 -16.23 -4.38 -8.63
CA LEU A 100 -14.96 -4.37 -7.88
C LEU A 100 -13.74 -4.50 -8.82
N MET A 101 -13.81 -5.38 -9.81
CA MET A 101 -12.77 -5.50 -10.84
C MET A 101 -12.64 -4.20 -11.65
N LEU A 102 -13.75 -3.53 -11.98
CA LEU A 102 -13.74 -2.22 -12.63
C LEU A 102 -13.07 -1.16 -11.73
N ALA A 103 -13.38 -1.14 -10.43
CA ALA A 103 -12.78 -0.22 -9.47
C ALA A 103 -11.26 -0.41 -9.36
N ILE A 104 -10.78 -1.66 -9.35
CA ILE A 104 -9.35 -1.97 -9.37
C ILE A 104 -8.72 -1.53 -10.70
N GLY A 105 -9.34 -1.91 -11.84
CA GLY A 105 -8.86 -1.57 -13.16
C GLY A 105 -8.77 -0.06 -13.41
N ASN A 106 -9.65 0.73 -12.78
CA ASN A 106 -9.66 2.18 -12.96
C ASN A 106 -8.40 2.86 -12.39
N SER A 107 -7.78 2.29 -11.36
CA SER A 107 -6.50 2.78 -10.82
C SER A 107 -5.36 2.75 -11.86
N PHE A 108 -5.50 1.96 -12.94
CA PHE A 108 -4.47 1.73 -13.95
C PHE A 108 -4.75 2.38 -15.31
N CYS A 109 -5.86 3.09 -15.42
CA CYS A 109 -6.30 3.70 -16.69
C CYS A 109 -6.49 5.22 -16.60
N GLN A 110 -6.02 5.85 -15.52
CA GLN A 110 -6.23 7.30 -15.29
C GLN A 110 -5.39 8.19 -16.23
N SER A 111 -4.44 7.63 -16.98
CA SER A 111 -3.53 8.35 -17.89
C SER A 111 -4.06 8.50 -19.33
N GLY A 112 -5.33 8.14 -19.61
CA GLY A 112 -5.95 8.30 -20.93
C GLY A 112 -6.44 9.72 -21.23
N ASP A 113 -6.78 9.99 -22.50
CA ASP A 113 -7.35 11.27 -22.96
C ASP A 113 -8.54 11.70 -22.05
N PRO A 114 -8.44 12.84 -21.33
CA PRO A 114 -9.45 13.29 -20.37
C PRO A 114 -10.86 13.42 -20.95
N GLY A 115 -10.98 13.56 -22.27
CA GLY A 115 -12.26 13.86 -22.94
C GLY A 115 -13.11 12.67 -23.38
N LYS A 116 -12.61 11.42 -23.37
CA LYS A 116 -13.36 10.30 -24.00
C LYS A 116 -13.53 9.04 -23.17
N ASP A 117 -12.64 8.77 -22.21
CA ASP A 117 -12.64 7.49 -21.49
C ASP A 117 -12.35 7.61 -19.98
N TYR A 118 -12.38 8.82 -19.43
CA TYR A 118 -12.10 9.07 -18.01
C TYR A 118 -13.24 8.58 -17.11
N VAL A 119 -12.91 7.77 -16.10
CA VAL A 119 -13.84 7.36 -15.04
C VAL A 119 -13.41 8.03 -13.73
N PRO A 120 -14.23 8.94 -13.16
CA PRO A 120 -13.91 9.61 -11.91
C PRO A 120 -13.65 8.62 -10.76
N ARG A 121 -12.74 9.00 -9.85
CA ARG A 121 -12.47 8.21 -8.63
C ARG A 121 -13.70 8.08 -7.72
N SER A 122 -14.60 9.06 -7.75
CA SER A 122 -15.89 8.97 -7.06
C SER A 122 -16.73 7.80 -7.56
N THR A 123 -16.66 7.47 -8.86
CA THR A 123 -17.33 6.29 -9.43
C THR A 123 -16.74 4.98 -8.89
N SER A 124 -15.40 4.86 -8.85
CA SER A 124 -14.75 3.70 -8.21
C SER A 124 -15.16 3.57 -6.74
N SER A 125 -15.25 4.70 -6.04
CA SER A 125 -15.68 4.73 -4.64
C SER A 125 -17.10 4.22 -4.48
N GLN A 126 -18.01 4.67 -5.35
CA GLN A 126 -19.39 4.22 -5.37
C GLN A 126 -19.50 2.70 -5.58
N TRP A 127 -18.73 2.13 -6.52
CA TRP A 127 -18.70 0.68 -6.74
C TRP A 127 -18.23 -0.09 -5.50
N ILE A 128 -17.20 0.42 -4.81
CA ILE A 128 -16.65 -0.19 -3.59
C ILE A 128 -17.66 -0.13 -2.43
N TYR A 129 -18.32 1.02 -2.22
CA TYR A 129 -19.34 1.17 -1.17
C TYR A 129 -20.59 0.34 -1.46
N THR A 130 -21.02 0.25 -2.72
CA THR A 130 -22.11 -0.64 -3.13
C THR A 130 -21.78 -2.10 -2.80
N ALA A 131 -20.56 -2.54 -3.12
CA ALA A 131 -20.09 -3.89 -2.78
C ALA A 131 -20.01 -4.14 -1.27
N GLN A 132 -19.50 -3.17 -0.51
CA GLN A 132 -19.42 -3.25 0.96
C GLN A 132 -20.81 -3.35 1.60
N THR A 133 -21.77 -2.55 1.12
CA THR A 133 -23.16 -2.59 1.58
C THR A 133 -23.80 -3.94 1.25
N TRP A 134 -23.60 -4.44 0.02
CA TRP A 134 -24.08 -5.75 -0.39
C TRP A 134 -23.50 -6.88 0.48
N LEU A 135 -22.21 -6.83 0.82
CA LEU A 135 -21.57 -7.80 1.72
C LEU A 135 -22.05 -7.71 3.17
N SER A 136 -22.48 -6.52 3.62
CA SER A 136 -22.96 -6.28 4.99
C SER A 136 -24.43 -6.65 5.22
N SER A 137 -25.20 -6.92 4.14
CA SER A 137 -26.59 -7.42 4.20
C SER A 137 -26.67 -8.72 5.03
N PRO A 138 -27.75 -8.97 5.80
CA PRO A 138 -27.87 -10.11 6.71
C PRO A 138 -27.34 -11.42 6.14
N PHE A 139 -26.49 -12.07 6.94
CA PHE A 139 -25.77 -13.29 6.55
C PHE A 139 -26.73 -14.48 6.41
N GLU A 140 -26.99 -14.89 5.18
CA GLU A 140 -27.62 -16.17 4.87
C GLU A 140 -26.57 -17.24 4.59
N LYS A 141 -26.83 -18.51 4.98
CA LYS A 141 -25.95 -19.65 4.66
C LYS A 141 -25.69 -19.80 3.15
N SER A 142 -26.63 -19.35 2.31
CA SER A 142 -26.53 -19.32 0.85
C SER A 142 -25.31 -18.53 0.33
N ARG A 143 -24.77 -17.61 1.14
CA ARG A 143 -23.59 -16.78 0.83
C ARG A 143 -22.26 -17.42 1.22
N LEU A 144 -22.25 -18.63 1.80
CA LEU A 144 -21.02 -19.37 2.11
C LEU A 144 -20.55 -20.15 0.89
N ASN A 145 -20.13 -19.44 -0.15
CA ASN A 145 -19.67 -20.01 -1.42
C ASN A 145 -18.40 -19.31 -1.94
N ILE A 146 -17.75 -19.92 -2.94
CA ILE A 146 -16.49 -19.42 -3.50
C ILE A 146 -16.63 -17.98 -4.01
N ALA A 147 -17.73 -17.67 -4.69
CA ALA A 147 -18.00 -16.33 -5.22
C ALA A 147 -18.00 -15.25 -4.12
N SER A 148 -18.47 -15.59 -2.91
CA SER A 148 -18.48 -14.66 -1.78
C SER A 148 -17.09 -14.44 -1.18
N LEU A 149 -16.21 -15.45 -1.20
CA LEU A 149 -14.79 -15.28 -0.87
C LEU A 149 -14.06 -14.45 -1.93
N GLN A 150 -14.30 -14.73 -3.22
CA GLN A 150 -13.76 -13.95 -4.33
C GLN A 150 -14.17 -12.47 -4.26
N THR A 151 -15.44 -12.22 -3.98
CA THR A 151 -15.98 -10.86 -3.80
C THR A 151 -15.29 -10.14 -2.63
N GLN A 152 -15.09 -10.81 -1.50
CA GLN A 152 -14.38 -10.24 -0.36
C GLN A 152 -12.89 -9.97 -0.68
N CYS A 153 -12.19 -10.88 -1.34
CA CYS A 153 -10.81 -10.64 -1.80
C CYS A 153 -10.74 -9.41 -2.71
N LEU A 154 -11.62 -9.33 -3.72
CA LEU A 154 -11.71 -8.19 -4.63
C LEU A 154 -12.03 -6.88 -3.89
N LEU A 155 -12.91 -6.90 -2.88
CA LEU A 155 -13.23 -5.72 -2.09
C LEU A 155 -11.99 -5.21 -1.34
N LEU A 156 -11.21 -6.10 -0.73
CA LEU A 156 -9.99 -5.71 -0.02
C LEU A 156 -8.95 -5.11 -0.98
N LEU A 157 -8.75 -5.73 -2.15
CA LEU A 157 -7.87 -5.17 -3.17
C LEU A 157 -8.37 -3.82 -3.69
N ALA A 158 -9.67 -3.68 -3.99
CA ALA A 158 -10.25 -2.43 -4.49
C ALA A 158 -10.07 -1.28 -3.49
N ARG A 159 -10.23 -1.55 -2.19
CA ARG A 159 -9.93 -0.59 -1.11
C ARG A 159 -8.46 -0.22 -1.07
N GLN A 160 -7.57 -1.20 -1.27
CA GLN A 160 -6.13 -0.96 -1.33
C GLN A 160 -5.68 -0.21 -2.59
N THR A 161 -6.32 -0.36 -3.75
CA THR A 161 -5.91 0.32 -4.99
C THR A 161 -6.52 1.70 -5.16
N ASN A 162 -7.60 2.00 -4.44
CA ASN A 162 -8.30 3.29 -4.51
C ASN A 162 -8.12 4.15 -3.23
N ASP A 163 -7.37 3.65 -2.25
CA ASP A 163 -7.18 4.27 -0.93
C ASP A 163 -8.49 4.59 -0.18
N ILE A 164 -9.39 3.60 -0.11
CA ILE A 164 -10.70 3.75 0.54
C ILE A 164 -10.75 2.91 1.81
N SER A 165 -10.71 3.58 2.96
CA SER A 165 -10.68 2.93 4.28
C SER A 165 -9.62 1.82 4.33
N SER A 166 -8.45 2.09 3.75
CA SER A 166 -7.35 1.14 3.55
C SER A 166 -6.71 0.72 4.88
N ASP A 167 -6.78 1.58 5.89
CA ASP A 167 -6.41 1.36 7.29
C ASP A 167 -7.20 0.23 7.98
N LEU A 168 -8.45 -0.01 7.55
CA LEU A 168 -9.33 -1.04 8.12
C LEU A 168 -9.22 -2.40 7.38
N VAL A 169 -8.29 -2.54 6.43
CA VAL A 169 -8.14 -3.77 5.64
C VAL A 169 -7.74 -4.96 6.52
N TRP A 170 -6.88 -4.78 7.53
CA TRP A 170 -6.46 -5.88 8.43
C TRP A 170 -7.62 -6.51 9.20
N ILE A 171 -8.55 -5.69 9.72
CA ILE A 171 -9.76 -6.16 10.40
C ILE A 171 -10.62 -6.99 9.44
N SER A 172 -10.82 -6.47 8.22
CA SER A 172 -11.64 -7.11 7.20
C SER A 172 -11.00 -8.41 6.69
N ALA A 173 -9.67 -8.45 6.57
CA ALA A 173 -8.91 -9.65 6.24
C ALA A 173 -9.08 -10.75 7.30
N GLY A 174 -9.19 -10.40 8.59
CA GLY A 174 -9.51 -11.36 9.65
C GLY A 174 -10.93 -11.93 9.60
N ALA A 175 -11.89 -11.16 9.09
CA ALA A 175 -13.24 -11.68 8.82
C ALA A 175 -13.22 -12.65 7.62
N LEU A 176 -12.52 -12.27 6.54
CA LEU A 176 -12.33 -13.12 5.35
C LEU A 176 -11.66 -14.45 5.70
N LEU A 177 -10.55 -14.40 6.45
CA LEU A 177 -9.81 -15.60 6.87
C LEU A 177 -10.70 -16.57 7.65
N ARG A 178 -11.40 -16.09 8.68
CA ARG A 178 -12.30 -16.93 9.50
C ARG A 178 -13.46 -17.49 8.68
N THR A 179 -13.99 -16.72 7.74
CA THR A 179 -15.04 -17.19 6.82
C THR A 179 -14.53 -18.33 5.95
N ALA A 180 -13.33 -18.18 5.37
CA ALA A 180 -12.71 -19.22 4.56
C ALA A 180 -12.37 -20.48 5.37
N MET A 181 -11.87 -20.33 6.60
CA MET A 181 -11.63 -21.46 7.50
C MET A 181 -12.92 -22.18 7.87
N HIS A 182 -13.99 -21.45 8.17
CA HIS A 182 -15.33 -22.02 8.42
C HIS A 182 -15.84 -22.82 7.20
N MET A 183 -15.51 -22.38 5.98
CA MET A 183 -15.82 -23.08 4.73
C MET A 183 -14.83 -24.22 4.38
N GLY A 184 -13.84 -24.49 5.24
CA GLY A 184 -12.88 -25.59 5.08
C GLY A 184 -11.72 -25.31 4.12
N PHE A 185 -11.45 -24.06 3.72
CA PHE A 185 -10.40 -23.74 2.74
C PHE A 185 -8.97 -23.94 3.26
N HIS A 186 -8.80 -24.02 4.57
CA HIS A 186 -7.52 -24.32 5.22
C HIS A 186 -7.12 -25.81 5.10
N ILE A 187 -8.06 -26.67 4.72
CA ILE A 187 -7.87 -28.11 4.56
C ILE A 187 -7.55 -28.40 3.09
N ASP A 188 -6.49 -29.15 2.81
CA ASP A 188 -6.13 -29.49 1.44
C ASP A 188 -7.25 -30.31 0.76
N PRO A 189 -7.63 -29.96 -0.49
CA PRO A 189 -8.64 -30.69 -1.26
C PRO A 189 -8.44 -32.20 -1.38
N ARG A 190 -7.21 -32.72 -1.22
CA ARG A 190 -6.95 -34.18 -1.20
C ARG A 190 -7.71 -34.92 -0.09
N HIS A 191 -8.20 -34.20 0.92
CA HIS A 191 -8.99 -34.75 2.03
C HIS A 191 -10.51 -34.66 1.79
N ILE A 192 -10.95 -34.12 0.66
CA ILE A 192 -12.36 -33.92 0.34
C ILE A 192 -12.77 -34.94 -0.72
N ASP A 193 -13.55 -35.94 -0.30
CA ASP A 193 -14.04 -36.98 -1.19
C ASP A 193 -14.94 -36.40 -2.31
N GLY A 194 -14.69 -36.82 -3.55
CA GLY A 194 -15.52 -36.47 -4.71
C GLY A 194 -15.37 -35.03 -5.22
N ILE A 195 -14.40 -34.26 -4.71
CA ILE A 195 -14.12 -32.93 -5.26
C ILE A 195 -13.56 -33.01 -6.68
N SER A 196 -14.06 -32.15 -7.57
CA SER A 196 -13.53 -32.06 -8.94
C SER A 196 -12.11 -31.48 -8.93
N PHE A 197 -11.31 -31.81 -9.94
CA PHE A 197 -9.99 -31.21 -10.11
C PHE A 197 -10.07 -29.67 -10.17
N PHE A 198 -11.04 -29.15 -10.93
CA PHE A 198 -11.31 -27.73 -11.07
C PHE A 198 -11.55 -27.06 -9.71
N ASP A 199 -12.48 -27.60 -8.91
CA ASP A 199 -12.82 -27.04 -7.61
C ASP A 199 -11.66 -27.13 -6.61
N ALA A 200 -10.88 -28.21 -6.67
CA ALA A 200 -9.68 -28.38 -5.84
C ALA A 200 -8.64 -27.30 -6.16
N GLN A 201 -8.34 -27.05 -7.44
CA GLN A 201 -7.38 -26.01 -7.81
C GLN A 201 -7.91 -24.60 -7.51
N LEU A 202 -9.19 -24.33 -7.75
CA LEU A 202 -9.79 -23.05 -7.41
C LEU A 202 -9.74 -22.79 -5.90
N ARG A 203 -10.03 -23.80 -5.07
CA ARG A 203 -9.87 -23.72 -3.61
C ARG A 203 -8.45 -23.38 -3.18
N ARG A 204 -7.44 -24.08 -3.73
CA ARG A 204 -6.02 -23.79 -3.43
C ARG A 204 -5.65 -22.37 -3.82
N ARG A 205 -6.07 -21.89 -5.00
CA ARG A 205 -5.81 -20.51 -5.45
C ARG A 205 -6.38 -19.50 -4.46
N ILE A 206 -7.68 -19.58 -4.15
CA ILE A 206 -8.34 -18.65 -3.24
C ILE A 206 -7.71 -18.69 -1.84
N TRP A 207 -7.40 -19.87 -1.31
CA TRP A 207 -6.74 -19.97 0.00
C TRP A 207 -5.39 -19.24 0.02
N ASN A 208 -4.56 -19.45 -1.00
CA ASN A 208 -3.25 -18.80 -1.11
C ASN A 208 -3.38 -17.27 -1.33
N THR A 209 -4.40 -16.80 -2.04
CA THR A 209 -4.75 -15.38 -2.13
C THR A 209 -5.05 -14.80 -0.74
N ILE A 210 -5.89 -15.49 0.05
CA ILE A 210 -6.29 -15.04 1.39
C ILE A 210 -5.09 -14.97 2.32
N LEU A 211 -4.21 -15.99 2.29
CA LEU A 211 -2.97 -15.98 3.06
C LEU A 211 -2.08 -14.80 2.71
N GLU A 212 -1.97 -14.46 1.42
CA GLU A 212 -1.19 -13.30 0.97
C GLU A 212 -1.79 -11.99 1.48
N ILE A 213 -3.11 -11.79 1.36
CA ILE A 213 -3.79 -10.59 1.87
C ILE A 213 -3.58 -10.47 3.40
N VAL A 214 -3.67 -11.57 4.14
CA VAL A 214 -3.49 -11.59 5.61
C VAL A 214 -2.08 -11.18 6.02
N VAL A 215 -1.04 -11.74 5.40
CA VAL A 215 0.34 -11.40 5.79
C VAL A 215 0.72 -9.98 5.39
N GLN A 216 0.24 -9.48 4.24
CA GLN A 216 0.48 -8.10 3.80
C GLN A 216 -0.25 -7.11 4.73
N SER A 217 -1.53 -7.35 5.02
CA SER A 217 -2.30 -6.46 5.90
C SER A 217 -1.79 -6.45 7.35
N SER A 218 -1.18 -7.55 7.82
CA SER A 218 -0.49 -7.60 9.12
C SER A 218 0.70 -6.64 9.18
N MET A 219 1.49 -6.56 8.10
CA MET A 219 2.57 -5.59 7.98
C MET A 219 2.06 -4.15 7.86
N ASP A 220 0.95 -3.94 7.14
CA ASP A 220 0.37 -2.61 6.94
C ASP A 220 -0.17 -2.02 8.25
N ALA A 221 -0.88 -2.83 9.04
CA ALA A 221 -1.53 -2.37 10.28
C ALA A 221 -0.63 -2.49 11.53
N GLY A 222 0.57 -3.08 11.42
CA GLY A 222 1.39 -3.45 12.58
C GLY A 222 0.70 -4.45 13.51
N GLY A 223 -0.25 -5.24 12.99
CA GLY A 223 -1.01 -6.24 13.72
C GLY A 223 -0.32 -7.60 13.68
N LEU A 224 -0.47 -8.43 14.72
CA LEU A 224 0.05 -9.80 14.68
C LEU A 224 -0.53 -10.59 13.48
N PRO A 225 0.23 -11.52 12.90
CA PRO A 225 -0.31 -12.43 11.90
C PRO A 225 -1.56 -13.14 12.43
N LEU A 226 -2.59 -13.20 11.59
CA LEU A 226 -3.89 -13.79 11.95
C LEU A 226 -3.91 -15.32 11.86
N ILE A 227 -2.80 -15.92 11.41
CA ILE A 227 -2.66 -17.36 11.16
C ILE A 227 -1.20 -17.81 11.35
N ARG A 228 -1.02 -19.03 11.83
CA ARG A 228 0.26 -19.74 11.95
C ARG A 228 0.38 -20.79 10.85
N CYS A 229 1.61 -21.21 10.56
CA CYS A 229 1.84 -22.24 9.54
C CYS A 229 1.22 -23.60 9.89
N ASP A 230 0.99 -23.87 11.17
CA ASP A 230 0.43 -25.15 11.65
C ASP A 230 -1.11 -25.17 11.62
N ASP A 231 -1.77 -24.03 11.31
CA ASP A 231 -3.24 -23.91 11.33
C ASP A 231 -3.91 -24.43 10.03
N TYR A 232 -3.13 -24.85 9.03
CA TYR A 232 -3.62 -25.27 7.72
C TYR A 232 -2.66 -26.26 7.05
N ASP A 233 -3.19 -27.15 6.22
CA ASP A 233 -2.42 -28.09 5.39
C ASP A 233 -2.65 -27.92 3.88
N CYS A 234 -3.53 -26.98 3.49
CA CYS A 234 -3.76 -26.66 2.08
C CYS A 234 -2.45 -26.24 1.37
N GLU A 235 -2.13 -26.97 0.31
CA GLU A 235 -0.90 -26.80 -0.46
C GLU A 235 -0.95 -25.57 -1.39
N ALA A 236 0.20 -25.25 -1.98
CA ALA A 236 0.29 -24.29 -3.09
C ALA A 236 -0.56 -24.74 -4.30
N PRO A 237 -1.05 -23.82 -5.15
CA PRO A 237 -1.66 -24.20 -6.42
C PRO A 237 -0.66 -24.93 -7.32
N LEU A 238 -1.16 -25.79 -8.23
CA LEU A 238 -0.31 -26.42 -9.24
C LEU A 238 0.18 -25.39 -10.26
N ASN A 239 1.39 -25.60 -10.80
CA ASN A 239 1.95 -24.76 -11.87
C ASN A 239 1.30 -25.12 -13.22
N ILE A 240 0.12 -24.54 -13.46
CA ILE A 240 -0.70 -24.74 -14.67
C ILE A 240 -1.28 -23.41 -15.16
N ASP A 241 -1.54 -23.31 -16.46
CA ASP A 241 -2.35 -22.23 -17.05
C ASP A 241 -3.85 -22.48 -16.78
N ASP A 242 -4.68 -21.42 -16.80
CA ASP A 242 -6.12 -21.51 -16.51
C ASP A 242 -6.86 -22.47 -17.44
N ALA A 243 -6.54 -22.45 -18.73
CA ALA A 243 -7.15 -23.35 -19.70
C ALA A 243 -6.98 -24.84 -19.32
N GLN A 244 -5.90 -25.19 -18.61
CA GLN A 244 -5.63 -26.56 -18.17
C GLN A 244 -6.49 -26.97 -16.96
N MET A 245 -7.15 -26.04 -16.28
CA MET A 245 -8.06 -26.38 -15.18
C MET A 245 -9.34 -27.08 -15.65
N GLU A 246 -9.71 -26.89 -16.93
CA GLU A 246 -10.86 -27.55 -17.54
C GLU A 246 -10.51 -28.95 -18.08
N ASP A 247 -9.23 -29.33 -18.08
CA ASP A 247 -8.78 -30.66 -18.51
C ASP A 247 -9.12 -31.72 -17.47
N ALA A 248 -9.45 -32.93 -17.93
CA ALA A 248 -9.76 -34.05 -17.04
C ALA A 248 -8.55 -34.53 -16.22
N ILE A 249 -7.33 -34.45 -16.79
CA ILE A 249 -6.07 -34.86 -16.14
C ILE A 249 -4.91 -33.96 -16.63
N PRO A 250 -4.79 -32.71 -16.15
CA PRO A 250 -3.69 -31.86 -16.53
C PRO A 250 -2.38 -32.28 -15.86
N LYS A 251 -1.27 -32.09 -16.57
CA LYS A 251 0.08 -32.23 -16.01
C LYS A 251 0.60 -30.87 -15.58
N ALA A 252 1.00 -30.75 -14.32
CA ALA A 252 1.71 -29.57 -13.84
C ALA A 252 3.02 -29.42 -14.62
N LYS A 253 3.33 -28.19 -15.01
CA LYS A 253 4.60 -27.87 -15.68
C LYS A 253 5.74 -27.79 -14.64
N PRO A 254 7.00 -28.03 -15.04
CA PRO A 254 8.16 -27.71 -14.22
C PRO A 254 8.09 -26.29 -13.65
N LEU A 255 8.65 -26.04 -12.47
CA LEU A 255 8.59 -24.72 -11.82
C LEU A 255 9.37 -23.65 -12.58
N GLU A 256 10.26 -24.07 -13.48
CA GLU A 256 11.07 -23.24 -14.38
C GLU A 256 10.28 -22.79 -15.63
N ASP A 257 9.10 -23.38 -15.87
CA ASP A 257 8.20 -22.98 -16.95
C ASP A 257 7.14 -22.01 -16.41
N PHE A 258 7.09 -20.82 -16.99
CA PHE A 258 6.16 -19.78 -16.56
C PHE A 258 4.71 -20.13 -16.91
N THR A 259 3.84 -20.02 -15.91
CA THR A 259 2.38 -20.11 -16.05
C THR A 259 1.71 -18.94 -15.32
N GLU A 260 0.41 -18.81 -15.51
CA GLU A 260 -0.37 -17.78 -14.80
C GLU A 260 -0.36 -17.94 -13.27
N THR A 261 -0.01 -19.12 -12.72
CA THR A 261 0.06 -19.36 -11.27
C THR A 261 1.47 -19.19 -10.68
N SER A 262 2.50 -18.98 -11.50
CA SER A 262 3.90 -18.98 -11.06
C SER A 262 4.21 -17.91 -10.00
N LEU A 263 3.61 -16.72 -10.09
CA LEU A 263 3.81 -15.65 -9.10
C LEU A 263 3.17 -16.00 -7.74
N GLN A 264 1.97 -16.57 -7.75
CA GLN A 264 1.30 -17.02 -6.52
C GLN A 264 2.11 -18.13 -5.83
N ILE A 265 2.67 -19.06 -6.61
CA ILE A 265 3.57 -20.11 -6.10
C ILE A 265 4.84 -19.49 -5.49
N ALA A 266 5.47 -18.53 -6.18
CA ALA A 266 6.66 -17.84 -5.67
C ALA A 266 6.40 -17.10 -4.35
N LEU A 267 5.26 -16.43 -4.21
CA LEU A 267 4.84 -15.81 -2.95
C LEU A 267 4.60 -16.84 -1.85
N ARG A 268 3.93 -17.96 -2.17
CA ARG A 268 3.66 -19.04 -1.21
C ARG A 268 4.94 -19.64 -0.63
N ARG A 269 6.02 -19.75 -1.43
CA ARG A 269 7.33 -20.26 -0.96
C ARG A 269 7.93 -19.41 0.16
N SER A 270 7.78 -18.09 0.12
CA SER A 270 8.33 -17.19 1.14
C SER A 270 7.37 -16.92 2.31
N LEU A 271 6.12 -17.37 2.21
CA LEU A 271 5.04 -17.03 3.16
C LEU A 271 5.39 -17.38 4.61
N SER A 272 5.94 -18.57 4.88
CA SER A 272 6.25 -18.99 6.26
C SER A 272 7.24 -18.04 6.93
N VAL A 273 8.31 -17.66 6.23
CA VAL A 273 9.31 -16.72 6.77
C VAL A 273 8.71 -15.31 6.91
N ARG A 274 7.87 -14.88 5.97
CA ARG A 274 7.16 -13.59 6.06
C ARG A 274 6.20 -13.53 7.24
N LEU A 275 5.48 -14.60 7.54
CA LEU A 275 4.63 -14.71 8.74
C LEU A 275 5.48 -14.64 10.03
N GLN A 276 6.63 -15.31 10.07
CA GLN A 276 7.55 -15.23 11.21
C GLN A 276 8.13 -13.82 11.41
N ILE A 277 8.50 -13.14 10.31
CA ILE A 277 8.96 -11.74 10.37
C ILE A 277 7.83 -10.83 10.87
N ALA A 278 6.62 -10.95 10.34
CA ALA A 278 5.48 -10.18 10.82
C ALA A 278 5.18 -10.45 12.31
N GLN A 279 5.30 -11.70 12.77
CA GLN A 279 5.19 -12.02 14.18
C GLN A 279 6.33 -11.38 15.01
N PHE A 280 7.58 -11.44 14.53
CA PHE A 280 8.74 -10.83 15.18
C PHE A 280 8.58 -9.31 15.34
N LEU A 281 8.07 -8.63 14.31
CA LEU A 281 7.91 -7.17 14.30
C LEU A 281 6.72 -6.70 15.14
N ASN A 282 5.61 -7.45 15.13
CA ASN A 282 4.35 -7.00 15.70
C ASN A 282 4.06 -7.55 17.11
N ASP A 283 4.92 -8.42 17.65
CA ASP A 283 4.83 -8.88 19.04
C ASP A 283 5.43 -7.86 20.02
N PHE A 284 4.56 -7.03 20.60
CA PHE A 284 4.94 -5.98 21.55
C PHE A 284 5.60 -6.49 22.83
N ARG A 285 5.38 -7.76 23.22
CA ARG A 285 5.97 -8.35 24.42
C ARG A 285 7.39 -8.84 24.18
N ARG A 286 7.73 -9.11 22.92
CA ARG A 286 9.01 -9.68 22.54
C ARG A 286 10.04 -8.55 22.36
N GLY A 287 11.24 -8.74 22.90
CA GLY A 287 12.37 -7.86 22.60
C GLY A 287 12.89 -8.07 21.18
N THR A 288 13.57 -7.08 20.62
CA THR A 288 14.22 -7.20 19.31
C THR A 288 15.56 -7.94 19.43
N SER A 289 15.58 -9.25 19.20
CA SER A 289 16.81 -10.05 19.11
C SER A 289 17.50 -9.82 17.77
N TYR A 290 18.77 -9.38 17.81
CA TYR A 290 19.52 -9.15 16.58
C TYR A 290 19.83 -10.46 15.85
N ASP A 291 20.23 -11.51 16.59
CA ASP A 291 20.55 -12.81 16.00
C ASP A 291 19.34 -13.45 15.31
N GLU A 292 18.14 -13.31 15.89
CA GLU A 292 16.91 -13.78 15.28
C GLU A 292 16.58 -13.00 14.00
N ALA A 293 16.74 -11.68 14.00
CA ALA A 293 16.57 -10.86 12.81
C ALA A 293 17.54 -11.28 11.70
N LEU A 294 18.80 -11.60 12.03
CA LEU A 294 19.77 -12.10 11.06
C LEU A 294 19.38 -13.48 10.49
N GLN A 295 18.85 -14.39 11.33
CA GLN A 295 18.38 -15.70 10.89
C GLN A 295 17.18 -15.59 9.94
N LEU A 296 16.17 -14.79 10.30
CA LEU A 296 15.00 -14.54 9.47
C LEU A 296 15.38 -13.87 8.14
N SER A 297 16.29 -12.88 8.19
CA SER A 297 16.83 -12.21 7.00
C SER A 297 17.53 -13.19 6.07
N LYS A 298 18.43 -14.04 6.60
CA LYS A 298 19.14 -15.06 5.83
C LYS A 298 18.18 -16.02 5.12
N SER A 299 17.16 -16.51 5.83
CA SER A 299 16.15 -17.41 5.25
C SER A 299 15.36 -16.73 4.13
N LEU A 300 14.90 -15.49 4.33
CA LEU A 300 14.14 -14.78 3.31
C LEU A 300 15.00 -14.40 2.10
N ILE A 301 16.25 -13.99 2.30
CA ILE A 301 17.21 -13.69 1.22
C ILE A 301 17.49 -14.94 0.37
N SER A 302 17.63 -16.12 0.99
CA SER A 302 17.83 -17.38 0.25
C SER A 302 16.66 -17.64 -0.69
N ILE A 303 15.43 -17.61 -0.17
CA ILE A 303 14.22 -17.85 -0.96
C ILE A 303 14.07 -16.79 -2.05
N TYR A 304 14.36 -15.53 -1.75
CA TYR A 304 14.29 -14.45 -2.74
C TYR A 304 15.29 -14.66 -3.88
N ARG A 305 16.53 -15.10 -3.59
CA ARG A 305 17.53 -15.43 -4.62
C ARG A 305 17.11 -16.60 -5.50
N GLU A 306 16.54 -17.65 -4.90
CA GLU A 306 15.99 -18.79 -5.64
C GLU A 306 14.84 -18.36 -6.56
N SER A 307 13.93 -17.53 -6.07
CA SER A 307 12.85 -16.98 -6.91
C SER A 307 13.38 -16.08 -8.03
N SER A 308 14.42 -15.28 -7.77
CA SER A 308 15.08 -14.48 -8.82
C SER A 308 15.68 -15.38 -9.90
N ALA A 309 16.32 -16.49 -9.52
CA ALA A 309 16.86 -17.46 -10.47
C ALA A 309 15.74 -18.13 -11.30
N LEU A 310 14.58 -18.40 -10.70
CA LEU A 310 13.40 -18.86 -11.45
C LEU A 310 12.90 -17.81 -12.43
N PHE A 311 12.89 -16.53 -12.04
CA PHE A 311 12.45 -15.45 -12.92
C PHE A 311 13.37 -15.30 -14.14
N ASP A 312 14.66 -15.54 -13.95
CA ASP A 312 15.61 -15.61 -15.06
C ASP A 312 15.42 -16.87 -15.91
N ALA A 313 15.12 -18.03 -15.30
CA ALA A 313 14.84 -19.26 -16.01
C ALA A 313 13.60 -19.15 -16.91
N PHE A 314 12.55 -18.43 -16.46
CA PHE A 314 11.34 -18.19 -17.24
C PHE A 314 11.64 -17.59 -18.62
N LYS A 315 12.65 -16.70 -18.71
CA LYS A 315 13.06 -16.08 -19.98
C LYS A 315 13.44 -17.10 -21.06
N ASN A 316 13.88 -18.29 -20.65
CA ASN A 316 14.24 -19.38 -21.56
C ASN A 316 13.04 -20.23 -22.00
N SER A 317 11.90 -20.15 -21.32
CA SER A 317 10.67 -20.94 -21.57
C SER A 317 9.68 -20.30 -22.56
N GLY A 318 9.98 -19.08 -23.05
CA GLY A 318 9.17 -18.35 -24.03
C GLY A 318 8.06 -17.46 -23.45
N LYS A 319 7.64 -17.67 -22.20
CA LYS A 319 6.83 -16.72 -21.41
C LYS A 319 7.63 -16.20 -20.23
N CYS A 320 7.51 -14.92 -19.90
CA CYS A 320 8.16 -14.31 -18.75
C CYS A 320 7.18 -13.48 -17.92
N PRO A 321 7.47 -13.24 -16.63
CA PRO A 321 6.70 -12.30 -15.83
C PRO A 321 6.72 -10.91 -16.47
N THR A 322 5.58 -10.22 -16.44
CA THR A 322 5.52 -8.81 -16.80
C THR A 322 6.35 -7.97 -15.81
N LEU A 323 6.65 -6.73 -16.21
CA LEU A 323 7.34 -5.79 -15.32
C LEU A 323 6.50 -5.53 -14.06
N PHE A 324 5.17 -5.40 -14.22
CA PHE A 324 4.23 -5.24 -13.10
C PHE A 324 4.30 -6.43 -12.13
N GLN A 325 4.25 -7.66 -12.64
CA GLN A 325 4.34 -8.87 -11.82
C GLN A 325 5.66 -8.92 -11.03
N SER A 326 6.77 -8.59 -11.70
CA SER A 326 8.09 -8.58 -11.08
C SER A 326 8.20 -7.51 -9.99
N ASN A 327 7.75 -6.28 -10.29
CA ASN A 327 7.77 -5.16 -9.36
C ASN A 327 6.86 -5.41 -8.14
N LEU A 328 5.66 -5.93 -8.36
CA LEU A 328 4.71 -6.23 -7.28
C LEU A 328 5.24 -7.35 -6.38
N TYR A 329 5.77 -8.44 -6.96
CA TYR A 329 6.43 -9.52 -6.21
C TYR A 329 7.61 -8.99 -5.38
N ASN A 330 8.45 -8.15 -5.99
CA ASN A 330 9.59 -7.54 -5.32
C ASN A 330 9.13 -6.70 -4.13
N LEU A 331 8.16 -5.80 -4.31
CA LEU A 331 7.61 -4.99 -3.23
C LEU A 331 7.05 -5.84 -2.10
N MET A 332 6.21 -6.84 -2.43
CA MET A 332 5.54 -7.74 -1.47
C MET A 332 6.52 -8.57 -0.65
N THR A 333 7.72 -8.83 -1.15
CA THR A 333 8.73 -9.65 -0.47
C THR A 333 9.81 -8.79 0.21
N GLN A 334 10.37 -7.80 -0.50
CA GLN A 334 11.48 -6.97 -0.02
C GLN A 334 11.10 -6.08 1.16
N ARG A 335 9.83 -5.64 1.24
CA ARG A 335 9.35 -4.82 2.37
C ARG A 335 9.57 -5.49 3.74
N PHE A 336 9.54 -6.83 3.80
CA PHE A 336 9.77 -7.57 5.03
C PHE A 336 11.24 -7.48 5.47
N LEU A 337 12.18 -7.50 4.51
CA LEU A 337 13.61 -7.32 4.80
C LEU A 337 13.89 -5.90 5.27
N LEU A 338 13.29 -4.89 4.62
CA LEU A 338 13.45 -3.49 5.02
C LEU A 338 12.96 -3.30 6.46
N ALA A 339 11.72 -3.71 6.75
CA ALA A 339 11.14 -3.60 8.08
C ALA A 339 11.92 -4.35 9.15
N LEU A 340 12.51 -5.51 8.82
CA LEU A 340 13.33 -6.30 9.74
C LEU A 340 14.64 -5.60 10.11
N HIS A 341 15.29 -4.94 9.15
CA HIS A 341 16.59 -4.29 9.36
C HIS A 341 16.49 -2.85 9.86
N ASP A 342 15.40 -2.14 9.58
CA ASP A 342 15.25 -0.70 9.89
C ASP A 342 15.53 -0.34 11.36
N PRO A 343 14.98 -1.04 12.37
CA PRO A 343 15.26 -0.72 13.78
C PRO A 343 16.73 -0.90 14.17
N PHE A 344 17.46 -1.78 13.48
CA PHE A 344 18.88 -2.03 13.72
C PHE A 344 19.78 -1.08 12.91
N ALA A 345 19.37 -0.71 11.70
CA ALA A 345 20.04 0.30 10.89
C ALA A 345 20.09 1.65 11.62
N ILE A 346 18.96 2.08 12.20
CA ILE A 346 18.90 3.31 13.02
C ILE A 346 19.87 3.25 14.20
N LYS A 347 20.00 2.09 14.87
CA LYS A 347 20.90 1.89 16.01
C LYS A 347 22.37 1.77 15.61
N ALA A 348 22.67 1.43 14.35
CA ALA A 348 24.04 1.24 13.86
C ALA A 348 24.91 2.50 13.98
N LYS A 349 24.28 3.68 13.99
CA LYS A 349 24.94 4.98 14.24
C LYS A 349 25.60 5.07 15.62
N ALA A 350 25.08 4.34 16.60
CA ALA A 350 25.61 4.30 17.96
C ALA A 350 26.36 2.99 18.27
N ASP A 351 26.01 1.90 17.59
CA ASP A 351 26.63 0.58 17.76
C ASP A 351 27.13 0.01 16.41
N PRO A 352 28.44 0.07 16.15
CA PRO A 352 29.04 -0.45 14.92
C PRO A 352 28.77 -1.94 14.65
N LYS A 353 28.43 -2.74 15.67
CA LYS A 353 28.10 -4.17 15.49
C LYS A 353 26.86 -4.38 14.63
N LEU A 354 25.98 -3.37 14.55
CA LEU A 354 24.73 -3.42 13.80
C LEU A 354 24.88 -2.93 12.34
N TYR A 355 26.10 -2.58 11.91
CA TYR A 355 26.36 -2.00 10.58
C TYR A 355 25.90 -2.90 9.43
N TYR A 356 25.89 -4.22 9.60
CA TYR A 356 25.34 -5.14 8.60
C TYR A 356 23.88 -4.81 8.26
N SER A 357 23.05 -4.46 9.26
CA SER A 357 21.66 -4.07 9.01
C SER A 357 21.54 -2.76 8.26
N HIS A 358 22.41 -1.79 8.51
CA HIS A 358 22.46 -0.55 7.73
C HIS A 358 22.73 -0.85 6.26
N LYS A 359 23.75 -1.67 5.98
CA LYS A 359 24.10 -2.09 4.63
C LYS A 359 22.95 -2.84 3.93
N GLU A 360 22.34 -3.80 4.60
CA GLU A 360 21.22 -4.56 4.02
C GLU A 360 19.97 -3.69 3.80
N ALA A 361 19.61 -2.83 4.76
CA ALA A 361 18.51 -1.88 4.61
C ALA A 361 18.73 -0.99 3.38
N LEU A 362 19.95 -0.47 3.19
CA LEU A 362 20.30 0.33 2.01
C LEU A 362 20.15 -0.46 0.70
N LEU A 363 20.65 -1.70 0.64
CA LEU A 363 20.53 -2.56 -0.55
C LEU A 363 19.09 -2.94 -0.88
N VAL A 364 18.26 -3.19 0.14
CA VAL A 364 16.82 -3.44 -0.03
C VAL A 364 16.11 -2.19 -0.52
N SER A 365 16.39 -1.03 0.09
CA SER A 365 15.81 0.26 -0.29
C SER A 365 16.10 0.60 -1.75
N MET A 366 17.32 0.35 -2.22
CA MET A 366 17.68 0.54 -3.63
C MET A 366 16.88 -0.36 -4.57
N ARG A 367 16.60 -1.61 -4.18
CA ARG A 367 15.74 -2.51 -4.98
C ARG A 367 14.28 -2.07 -5.01
N ILE A 368 13.76 -1.59 -3.88
CA ILE A 368 12.41 -1.01 -3.78
C ILE A 368 12.30 0.26 -4.63
N LEU A 369 13.36 1.08 -4.66
CA LEU A 369 13.41 2.31 -5.42
C LEU A 369 13.88 2.16 -6.87
N ALA A 370 14.30 0.96 -7.29
CA ALA A 370 14.79 0.71 -8.64
C ALA A 370 13.81 1.18 -9.74
N PRO A 371 12.48 1.02 -9.59
CA PRO A 371 11.51 1.59 -10.53
C PRO A 371 11.58 3.11 -10.68
N PHE A 372 12.12 3.83 -9.68
CA PHE A 372 12.38 5.26 -9.73
C PHE A 372 13.79 5.62 -10.22
N SER A 373 14.79 4.73 -10.20
CA SER A 373 16.19 5.14 -10.39
C SER A 373 16.62 5.37 -11.85
N THR A 374 16.33 4.50 -12.83
CA THR A 374 16.97 4.62 -14.17
C THR A 374 16.18 3.99 -15.32
N SER A 375 16.19 4.68 -16.48
CA SER A 375 16.18 4.24 -17.91
C SER A 375 15.55 2.91 -18.35
N THR A 376 14.71 2.29 -17.54
CA THR A 376 13.99 1.05 -17.84
C THR A 376 12.69 1.43 -18.54
N SER A 377 12.18 0.58 -19.44
CA SER A 377 10.83 0.75 -20.01
C SER A 377 9.87 1.09 -18.87
N GLU A 378 9.21 2.25 -18.95
CA GLU A 378 8.34 2.70 -17.86
C GLU A 378 7.21 1.69 -17.66
N ASP A 379 7.15 1.12 -16.46
CA ASP A 379 6.00 0.32 -16.03
C ASP A 379 4.86 1.27 -15.67
N LEU A 380 4.03 1.59 -16.65
CA LEU A 380 2.91 2.51 -16.46
C LEU A 380 1.93 1.99 -15.41
N ASP A 381 1.71 0.67 -15.33
CA ASP A 381 0.79 0.08 -14.38
C ASP A 381 1.35 0.15 -12.95
N TYR A 382 2.62 -0.20 -12.75
CA TYR A 382 3.24 -0.10 -11.42
C TYR A 382 3.41 1.35 -10.98
N THR A 383 3.72 2.26 -11.90
CA THR A 383 3.73 3.71 -11.63
C THR A 383 2.35 4.19 -11.21
N ALA A 384 1.29 3.79 -11.91
CA ALA A 384 -0.08 4.12 -11.54
C ALA A 384 -0.45 3.57 -10.14
N LEU A 385 -0.01 2.35 -9.80
CA LEU A 385 -0.19 1.79 -8.46
C LEU A 385 0.51 2.63 -7.38
N LEU A 386 1.75 3.04 -7.64
CA LEU A 386 2.51 3.93 -6.75
C LEU A 386 1.90 5.33 -6.63
N LEU A 387 1.12 5.78 -7.62
CA LEU A 387 0.44 7.09 -7.59
C LEU A 387 -0.93 7.05 -6.91
N THR A 388 -1.64 5.93 -7.02
CA THR A 388 -3.07 5.85 -6.68
C THR A 388 -3.38 4.90 -5.54
N GLY A 389 -2.49 3.94 -5.26
CA GLY A 389 -2.67 2.94 -4.22
C GLY A 389 -2.60 3.48 -2.80
N SER A 390 -3.11 2.65 -1.89
CA SER A 390 -3.14 2.81 -0.43
C SER A 390 -1.78 3.15 0.17
N PRO A 391 -1.77 3.66 1.43
CA PRO A 391 -0.59 3.91 2.24
C PRO A 391 0.53 2.88 2.09
N SER A 392 0.25 1.58 2.02
CA SER A 392 1.29 0.54 1.88
C SER A 392 2.17 0.71 0.63
N PHE A 393 1.59 1.15 -0.49
CA PHE A 393 2.31 1.41 -1.75
C PHE A 393 3.05 2.76 -1.74
N ARG A 394 2.73 3.64 -0.79
CA ARG A 394 3.39 4.93 -0.55
C ARG A 394 4.50 4.81 0.49
N ASP A 395 4.19 4.19 1.62
CA ASP A 395 4.97 4.20 2.85
C ASP A 395 6.23 3.33 2.72
N VAL A 396 6.14 2.19 2.03
CA VAL A 396 7.32 1.34 1.79
C VAL A 396 8.37 2.04 0.91
N PRO A 397 8.03 2.63 -0.26
CA PRO A 397 8.96 3.49 -0.99
C PRO A 397 9.43 4.71 -0.19
N THR A 398 8.56 5.31 0.63
CA THR A 398 8.93 6.43 1.51
C THR A 398 10.03 6.03 2.49
N GLN A 399 9.87 4.88 3.16
CA GLN A 399 10.87 4.34 4.08
C GLN A 399 12.17 4.04 3.36
N ALA A 400 12.10 3.44 2.16
CA ALA A 400 13.27 3.18 1.35
C ALA A 400 14.02 4.48 0.96
N ALA A 401 13.30 5.52 0.55
CA ALA A 401 13.87 6.81 0.21
C ALA A 401 14.50 7.50 1.42
N ALA A 402 13.87 7.37 2.60
CA ALA A 402 14.44 7.88 3.85
C ALA A 402 15.77 7.19 4.20
N VAL A 403 15.87 5.86 4.06
CA VAL A 403 17.12 5.11 4.28
C VAL A 403 18.23 5.57 3.32
N VAL A 404 17.91 5.73 2.03
CA VAL A 404 18.89 6.21 1.03
C VAL A 404 19.31 7.66 1.33
N GLY A 405 18.36 8.52 1.69
CA GLY A 405 18.62 9.92 2.03
C GLY A 405 19.46 10.08 3.30
N ASP A 406 19.21 9.28 4.32
CA ASP A 406 19.97 9.29 5.57
C ASP A 406 21.42 8.83 5.36
N ASP A 407 21.63 7.78 4.55
CA ASP A 407 22.96 7.31 4.16
C ASP A 407 23.73 8.36 3.33
N LEU A 408 23.05 9.10 2.44
CA LEU A 408 23.65 10.23 1.73
C LEU A 408 24.11 11.35 2.67
N ILE A 409 23.26 11.74 3.63
CA ILE A 409 23.58 12.76 4.63
C ILE A 409 24.83 12.34 5.43
N GLU A 410 24.94 11.06 5.80
CA GLU A 410 26.09 10.55 6.54
C GLU A 410 27.38 10.62 5.70
N ARG A 411 27.33 10.19 4.44
CA ARG A 411 28.48 10.29 3.52
C ARG A 411 28.95 11.74 3.33
N ILE A 412 28.02 12.70 3.20
CA ILE A 412 28.38 14.11 3.05
C ILE A 412 29.06 14.64 4.33
N LYS A 413 28.55 14.27 5.52
CA LYS A 413 29.19 14.64 6.80
C LYS A 413 30.60 14.08 6.92
N GLU A 414 30.79 12.81 6.56
CA GLU A 414 32.11 12.19 6.57
C GLU A 414 33.07 12.92 5.63
N GLN A 415 32.66 13.21 4.39
CA GLN A 415 33.48 13.96 3.42
C GLN A 415 33.87 15.36 3.92
N ILE A 416 32.97 16.07 4.61
CA ILE A 416 33.26 17.38 5.20
C ILE A 416 34.26 17.25 6.36
N ASN A 417 34.14 16.21 7.17
CA ASN A 417 34.96 16.00 8.38
C ASN A 417 36.35 15.41 8.07
N THR A 418 36.48 14.56 7.05
CA THR A 418 37.76 13.98 6.63
C THR A 418 38.32 14.74 5.43
N ALA A 419 39.27 15.65 5.67
CA ALA A 419 39.97 16.42 4.63
C ALA A 419 40.87 15.56 3.69
N VAL A 420 40.66 14.24 3.60
CA VAL A 420 41.42 13.31 2.76
C VAL A 420 40.44 12.52 1.91
N SER A 421 40.47 12.76 0.60
CA SER A 421 39.78 11.98 -0.42
C SER A 421 40.34 10.55 -0.47
N ALA A 422 39.87 9.65 0.39
CA ALA A 422 40.02 8.23 0.16
C ALA A 422 38.98 7.80 -0.88
N PRO A 423 39.36 7.18 -2.01
CA PRO A 423 38.40 6.66 -2.96
C PRO A 423 37.67 5.48 -2.32
N TYR A 424 36.43 5.74 -1.86
CA TYR A 424 35.54 4.72 -1.28
C TYR A 424 35.17 3.69 -2.36
N THR A 425 35.97 2.64 -2.45
CA THR A 425 35.69 1.47 -3.27
C THR A 425 34.85 0.50 -2.43
N SER A 426 33.53 0.50 -2.70
CA SER A 426 32.53 -0.57 -2.45
C SER A 426 31.18 -0.08 -1.89
N TYR A 427 30.79 1.17 -2.11
CA TYR A 427 29.39 1.55 -1.91
C TYR A 427 28.51 0.96 -3.03
N PRO A 428 27.28 0.50 -2.71
CA PRO A 428 26.41 -0.17 -3.69
C PRO A 428 26.01 0.71 -4.89
N LEU A 429 25.93 2.04 -4.69
CA LEU A 429 25.63 3.02 -5.72
C LEU A 429 26.53 4.25 -5.58
N SER A 430 26.73 4.95 -6.71
CA SER A 430 27.36 6.26 -6.70
C SER A 430 26.52 7.27 -5.90
N HIS A 431 27.15 8.32 -5.41
CA HIS A 431 26.47 9.43 -4.74
C HIS A 431 25.35 10.02 -5.64
N GLY A 432 25.62 10.17 -6.94
CA GLY A 432 24.66 10.70 -7.91
C GLY A 432 23.44 9.81 -8.13
N ASP A 433 23.60 8.48 -8.15
CA ASP A 433 22.47 7.56 -8.33
C ASP A 433 21.55 7.53 -7.12
N SER A 434 22.14 7.57 -5.92
CA SER A 434 21.39 7.64 -4.66
C SER A 434 20.61 8.96 -4.57
N ARG A 435 21.25 10.08 -4.94
CA ARG A 435 20.60 11.40 -5.00
C ARG A 435 19.42 11.40 -5.97
N ARG A 436 19.63 10.88 -7.20
CA ARG A 436 18.58 10.78 -8.21
C ARG A 436 17.38 9.96 -7.73
N ALA A 437 17.61 8.88 -6.99
CA ALA A 437 16.53 8.07 -6.42
C ALA A 437 15.65 8.89 -5.46
N VAL A 438 16.28 9.68 -4.56
CA VAL A 438 15.57 10.57 -3.63
C VAL A 438 14.82 11.67 -4.39
N GLU A 439 15.45 12.31 -5.38
CA GLU A 439 14.82 13.34 -6.22
C GLU A 439 13.56 12.82 -6.92
N LYS A 440 13.65 11.67 -7.59
CA LYS A 440 12.49 11.08 -8.27
C LYS A 440 11.39 10.65 -7.31
N PHE A 441 11.76 10.19 -6.12
CA PHE A 441 10.77 9.90 -5.09
C PHE A 441 10.02 11.17 -4.62
N VAL A 442 10.71 12.31 -4.44
CA VAL A 442 10.06 13.60 -4.14
C VAL A 442 9.10 14.00 -5.26
N SER A 443 9.49 13.83 -6.52
CA SER A 443 8.59 14.07 -7.67
C SER A 443 7.37 13.14 -7.64
N CYS A 444 7.54 11.87 -7.28
CA CYS A 444 6.43 10.94 -7.12
C CYS A 444 5.47 11.36 -5.99
N ALA A 445 6.00 11.81 -4.85
CA ALA A 445 5.18 12.29 -3.74
C ALA A 445 4.35 13.53 -4.12
N LEU A 446 4.89 14.42 -4.95
CA LEU A 446 4.12 15.52 -5.53
C LEU A 446 3.05 15.00 -6.51
N ALA A 447 3.41 14.11 -7.43
CA ALA A 447 2.48 13.53 -8.40
C ALA A 447 1.32 12.77 -7.73
N ARG A 448 1.55 12.14 -6.57
CA ARG A 448 0.49 11.54 -5.75
C ARG A 448 -0.52 12.58 -5.24
N LEU A 449 -0.02 13.72 -4.73
CA LEU A 449 -0.88 14.83 -4.33
C LEU A 449 -1.69 15.35 -5.50
N GLU A 450 -1.09 15.54 -6.67
CA GLU A 450 -1.79 15.95 -7.89
C GLU A 450 -2.86 14.92 -8.31
N SER A 451 -2.56 13.63 -8.14
CA SER A 451 -3.43 12.50 -8.52
C SER A 451 -4.62 12.27 -7.59
N GLY A 452 -4.72 12.92 -6.43
CA GLY A 452 -5.88 12.76 -5.54
C GLY A 452 -5.55 12.67 -4.06
N GLU A 453 -4.27 12.45 -3.69
CA GLU A 453 -3.90 12.37 -2.28
C GLU A 453 -4.18 13.69 -1.56
N THR A 454 -4.76 13.59 -0.36
CA THR A 454 -5.09 14.75 0.49
C THR A 454 -4.10 14.91 1.65
N ASN A 455 -3.28 13.89 1.92
CA ASN A 455 -2.27 13.92 2.96
C ASN A 455 -0.95 14.49 2.43
N ILE A 456 -0.62 15.71 2.87
CA ILE A 456 0.56 16.46 2.43
C ILE A 456 1.87 16.04 3.10
N LYS A 457 1.80 15.23 4.19
CA LYS A 457 2.96 14.92 5.04
C LYS A 457 4.05 14.19 4.25
N GLY A 458 3.66 13.25 3.37
CA GLY A 458 4.61 12.48 2.55
C GLY A 458 5.47 13.38 1.67
N TYR A 459 4.85 14.28 0.91
CA TYR A 459 5.56 15.24 0.06
C TYR A 459 6.41 16.22 0.88
N LEU A 460 5.84 16.78 1.95
CA LEU A 460 6.53 17.72 2.83
C LEU A 460 7.81 17.14 3.44
N VAL A 461 7.74 15.95 4.03
CA VAL A 461 8.90 15.30 4.67
C VAL A 461 9.97 14.99 3.62
N SER A 462 9.57 14.44 2.47
CA SER A 462 10.50 14.03 1.41
C SER A 462 11.22 15.23 0.79
N ALA A 463 10.49 16.32 0.51
CA ALA A 463 11.07 17.55 0.00
C ALA A 463 12.04 18.19 1.00
N CYS A 464 11.72 18.16 2.30
CA CYS A 464 12.63 18.65 3.33
C CYS A 464 13.90 17.79 3.42
N PHE A 465 13.80 16.46 3.26
CA PHE A 465 14.97 15.58 3.22
C PHE A 465 15.90 15.93 2.05
N LEU A 466 15.34 16.11 0.85
CA LEU A 466 16.11 16.52 -0.32
C LEU A 466 16.76 17.89 -0.12
N ALA A 467 16.01 18.88 0.40
CA ALA A 467 16.55 20.21 0.67
C ALA A 467 17.71 20.20 1.69
N GLN A 468 17.68 19.29 2.67
CA GLN A 468 18.80 19.10 3.59
C GLN A 468 20.04 18.57 2.88
N ILE A 469 19.89 17.57 2.00
CA ILE A 469 20.99 17.01 1.20
C ILE A 469 21.61 18.11 0.33
N GLU A 470 20.78 18.87 -0.40
CA GLU A 470 21.21 19.96 -1.27
C GLU A 470 21.92 21.08 -0.52
N ALA A 471 21.41 21.47 0.65
CA ALA A 471 22.05 22.49 1.47
C ALA A 471 23.44 22.03 1.94
N MET A 472 23.59 20.77 2.32
CA MET A 472 24.87 20.22 2.76
C MET A 472 25.90 20.13 1.62
N GLU A 473 25.51 19.70 0.42
CA GLU A 473 26.41 19.63 -0.74
C GLU A 473 26.85 21.03 -1.21
N CYS A 474 25.96 22.01 -1.14
CA CYS A 474 26.24 23.40 -1.53
C CYS A 474 26.86 24.25 -0.40
N GLY A 475 27.09 23.67 0.78
CA GLY A 475 27.61 24.38 1.95
C GLY A 475 26.70 25.52 2.46
N GLN A 476 25.38 25.43 2.21
CA GLN A 476 24.39 26.42 2.60
C GLN A 476 23.85 26.15 4.02
N PRO A 477 23.33 27.16 4.73
CA PRO A 477 22.66 26.96 6.01
C PRO A 477 21.43 26.05 5.89
N ILE A 478 21.49 24.86 6.51
CA ILE A 478 20.42 23.85 6.46
C ILE A 478 19.10 24.45 6.98
N ASP A 479 19.14 25.20 8.07
CA ASP A 479 17.93 25.75 8.69
C ASP A 479 17.19 26.74 7.77
N GLU A 480 17.91 27.56 7.01
CA GLU A 480 17.31 28.49 6.05
C GLU A 480 16.73 27.77 4.83
N ALA A 481 17.47 26.79 4.30
CA ALA A 481 17.01 25.96 3.19
C ALA A 481 15.72 25.21 3.56
N LEU A 482 15.66 24.61 4.75
CA LEU A 482 14.47 23.93 5.25
C LEU A 482 13.27 24.87 5.40
N SER A 483 13.45 26.06 6.00
CA SER A 483 12.35 27.02 6.16
C SER A 483 11.78 27.45 4.80
N ARG A 484 12.64 27.71 3.82
CA ARG A 484 12.25 28.07 2.46
C ARG A 484 11.47 26.95 1.77
N THR A 485 11.97 25.72 1.88
CA THR A 485 11.32 24.53 1.28
C THR A 485 9.96 24.25 1.91
N ILE A 486 9.84 24.34 3.24
CA ILE A 486 8.55 24.13 3.93
C ILE A 486 7.50 25.12 3.41
N LEU A 487 7.82 26.41 3.33
CA LEU A 487 6.91 27.43 2.81
C LEU A 487 6.49 27.13 1.36
N ALA A 488 7.46 26.86 0.48
CA ALA A 488 7.19 26.55 -0.92
C ALA A 488 6.29 25.32 -1.07
N VAL A 489 6.58 24.23 -0.34
CA VAL A 489 5.78 23.01 -0.37
C VAL A 489 4.35 23.26 0.12
N LEU A 490 4.18 23.96 1.23
CA LEU A 490 2.84 24.24 1.77
C LEU A 490 2.02 25.15 0.84
N GLN A 491 2.65 26.11 0.17
CA GLN A 491 1.98 26.92 -0.85
C GLN A 491 1.52 26.06 -2.03
N THR A 492 2.39 25.20 -2.56
CA THR A 492 2.04 24.24 -3.63
C THR A 492 0.91 23.32 -3.20
N CYS A 493 0.98 22.73 -2.01
CA CYS A 493 -0.07 21.86 -1.47
C CYS A 493 -1.39 22.58 -1.33
N SER A 494 -1.37 23.80 -0.77
CA SER A 494 -2.59 24.60 -0.60
C SER A 494 -3.22 24.95 -1.94
N LYS A 495 -2.43 25.17 -3.00
CA LYS A 495 -2.94 25.42 -4.34
C LYS A 495 -3.61 24.17 -4.91
N ILE A 496 -2.90 23.05 -4.95
CA ILE A 496 -3.42 21.78 -5.48
C ILE A 496 -4.73 21.37 -4.77
N LEU A 497 -4.76 21.44 -3.45
CA LEU A 497 -5.95 21.10 -2.67
C LEU A 497 -7.08 22.14 -2.87
N GLY A 498 -6.74 23.41 -3.04
CA GLY A 498 -7.71 24.47 -3.34
C GLY A 498 -8.42 24.26 -4.68
N ASP A 499 -7.63 24.05 -5.74
CA ASP A 499 -8.12 23.80 -7.11
C ASP A 499 -9.06 22.57 -7.13
N ARG A 500 -8.76 21.54 -6.32
CA ARG A 500 -9.61 20.35 -6.19
C ARG A 500 -10.95 20.63 -5.50
N VAL A 501 -10.96 21.42 -4.42
CA VAL A 501 -12.21 21.84 -3.76
C VAL A 501 -13.10 22.65 -4.71
N GLU A 502 -12.50 23.52 -5.52
CA GLU A 502 -13.23 24.30 -6.54
C GLU A 502 -13.84 23.39 -7.60
N THR A 503 -13.09 22.38 -8.07
CA THR A 503 -13.57 21.41 -9.07
C THR A 503 -14.70 20.52 -8.53
N LEU A 504 -14.65 20.15 -7.25
CA LEU A 504 -15.68 19.33 -6.59
C LEU A 504 -16.93 20.12 -6.19
N SER A 505 -16.83 21.45 -6.13
CA SER A 505 -17.97 22.31 -5.83
C SER A 505 -18.89 22.40 -7.05
N PRO A 506 -20.20 22.10 -6.93
CA PRO A 506 -21.10 22.24 -8.06
C PRO A 506 -21.07 23.68 -8.55
N SER A 507 -20.86 23.88 -9.86
CA SER A 507 -21.00 25.19 -10.49
C SER A 507 -22.38 25.76 -10.12
N LYS A 508 -22.41 26.78 -9.27
CA LYS A 508 -23.66 27.47 -8.94
C LYS A 508 -24.31 27.95 -10.24
N PRO A 509 -25.57 27.62 -10.54
CA PRO A 509 -26.37 28.54 -11.35
C PRO A 509 -26.49 29.83 -10.55
N GLY A 510 -26.16 30.96 -11.18
CA GLY A 510 -26.02 32.26 -10.52
C GLY A 510 -27.19 32.58 -9.59
N ILE A 511 -26.89 32.64 -8.30
CA ILE A 511 -27.70 33.37 -7.32
C ILE A 511 -26.69 34.14 -6.46
N GLU A 512 -26.83 35.46 -6.52
CA GLU A 512 -26.05 36.42 -5.75
C GLU A 512 -26.02 36.04 -4.27
N LEU A 513 -24.82 36.04 -3.69
CA LEU A 513 -24.63 35.83 -2.27
C LEU A 513 -25.09 37.09 -1.54
N SER A 514 -26.37 37.17 -1.17
CA SER A 514 -26.81 38.11 -0.16
C SER A 514 -26.38 37.59 1.22
N THR A 515 -25.63 38.44 1.91
CA THR A 515 -25.25 38.35 3.31
C THR A 515 -26.46 38.06 4.20
N ALA A 516 -26.46 36.93 4.90
CA ALA A 516 -27.31 36.70 6.06
C ALA A 516 -26.50 36.04 7.17
N ILE A 517 -26.37 36.79 8.26
CA ILE A 517 -25.78 36.42 9.54
C ILE A 517 -26.74 35.49 10.28
N ASN A 518 -26.19 34.45 10.91
CA ASN A 518 -26.71 33.61 12.00
C ASN A 518 -28.13 33.01 11.89
N GLU A 519 -28.19 31.68 12.00
CA GLU A 519 -28.94 31.03 13.07
C GLU A 519 -28.35 29.62 13.34
N GLU A 520 -27.80 29.44 14.55
CA GLU A 520 -27.38 28.15 15.09
C GLU A 520 -28.59 27.22 15.18
N SER A 521 -28.62 26.16 14.36
CA SER A 521 -29.52 25.03 14.59
C SER A 521 -28.84 24.03 15.53
N THR A 522 -29.42 23.97 16.73
CA THR A 522 -29.11 23.09 17.84
C THR A 522 -29.45 21.63 17.51
N LEU A 523 -28.60 20.96 16.73
CA LEU A 523 -28.54 19.50 16.70
C LEU A 523 -27.47 19.07 17.71
N THR A 524 -27.96 18.60 18.86
CA THR A 524 -27.26 17.86 19.92
C THR A 524 -25.78 17.58 19.65
N LYS A 525 -24.92 18.36 20.30
CA LYS A 525 -23.53 17.99 20.60
C LYS A 525 -23.54 16.67 21.36
N PHE A 526 -23.45 15.56 20.65
CA PHE A 526 -22.67 14.44 21.14
C PHE A 526 -21.22 14.89 21.02
N ASP A 527 -20.65 15.36 22.14
CA ASP A 527 -19.21 15.51 22.25
C ASP A 527 -18.59 14.15 21.92
N ASN A 528 -17.99 14.04 20.73
CA ASN A 528 -17.03 13.00 20.42
C ASN A 528 -15.83 13.20 21.36
N GLN A 529 -15.96 12.74 22.60
CA GLN A 529 -14.87 12.64 23.58
C GLN A 529 -13.78 11.63 23.14
N PHE A 530 -14.02 10.89 22.05
CA PHE A 530 -13.00 10.10 21.35
C PHE A 530 -12.63 10.76 20.02
N ASN A 531 -12.07 11.97 20.10
CA ASN A 531 -11.39 12.57 18.98
C ASN A 531 -10.01 11.91 18.90
N TRP A 532 -9.89 10.82 18.12
CA TRP A 532 -8.60 10.20 17.78
C TRP A 532 -7.71 11.27 17.15
N SER A 533 -6.86 11.85 17.99
CA SER A 533 -6.13 13.07 17.66
C SER A 533 -4.94 12.72 16.77
N LEU A 534 -4.41 13.72 16.06
CA LEU A 534 -3.25 13.67 15.18
C LEU A 534 -1.99 12.96 15.75
N ALA A 535 -1.94 12.74 17.07
CA ALA A 535 -0.91 11.94 17.72
C ALA A 535 -0.97 10.46 17.31
N ASP A 536 -2.15 9.90 17.01
CA ASP A 536 -2.33 8.47 16.70
C ASP A 536 -1.82 8.08 15.31
N ASP A 537 -1.84 9.00 14.34
CA ASP A 537 -1.19 8.81 13.03
C ASP A 537 0.34 8.84 13.15
N PHE A 538 0.87 9.71 14.03
CA PHE A 538 2.30 9.81 14.27
C PHE A 538 2.79 8.61 15.07
N VAL A 539 2.04 8.19 16.09
CA VAL A 539 2.26 6.94 16.81
C VAL A 539 2.14 5.79 15.83
N SER A 540 1.14 5.69 14.96
CA SER A 540 1.07 4.60 13.96
C SER A 540 2.27 4.59 13.00
N CYS A 541 2.69 5.74 12.46
CA CYS A 541 3.94 5.83 11.69
C CYS A 541 5.19 5.47 12.52
N LEU A 542 5.30 5.92 13.77
CA LEU A 542 6.45 5.65 14.65
C LEU A 542 6.44 4.20 15.17
N LEU A 543 5.26 3.59 15.31
CA LEU A 543 5.02 2.21 15.69
C LEU A 543 5.39 1.27 14.53
N VAL A 544 5.10 1.69 13.29
CA VAL A 544 5.49 1.02 12.05
C VAL A 544 6.99 1.22 11.75
N LEU A 545 7.57 2.40 12.03
CA LEU A 545 8.96 2.75 11.69
C LEU A 545 9.99 2.40 12.77
N VAL A 546 9.63 2.39 14.05
CA VAL A 546 10.61 2.20 15.15
C VAL A 546 10.32 0.94 15.98
N GLY A 547 9.22 0.24 15.67
CA GLY A 547 8.63 -0.77 16.55
C GLY A 547 8.10 -0.15 17.85
N LYS A 548 7.09 -0.78 18.46
CA LYS A 548 6.47 -0.31 19.73
C LYS A 548 7.47 0.01 20.84
N GLN A 549 8.57 -0.75 20.96
CA GLN A 549 9.62 -0.50 21.97
C GLN A 549 10.51 0.71 21.66
N GLY A 550 10.68 1.08 20.39
CA GLY A 550 11.41 2.27 19.99
C GLY A 550 10.63 3.54 20.31
N ALA A 551 9.30 3.52 20.13
CA ALA A 551 8.41 4.62 20.52
C ALA A 551 8.37 4.83 22.05
N LEU A 552 8.38 3.75 22.84
CA LEU A 552 8.45 3.80 24.31
C LEU A 552 9.80 4.35 24.82
N LYS A 553 10.94 3.96 24.23
CA LYS A 553 12.25 4.53 24.61
C LYS A 553 12.49 5.95 24.10
N PHE A 554 11.81 6.34 23.02
CA PHE A 554 11.87 7.71 22.49
C PHE A 554 11.07 8.68 23.37
N THR A 555 9.99 8.20 24.00
CA THR A 555 9.23 8.95 25.01
C THR A 555 10.00 9.08 26.32
N ASP A 556 10.75 8.05 26.75
CA ASP A 556 11.65 8.14 27.91
C ASP A 556 12.76 9.20 27.72
N ARG A 557 13.34 9.33 26.51
CA ARG A 557 14.32 10.40 26.21
C ARG A 557 13.72 11.81 26.17
N ILE A 558 12.40 11.94 26.04
CA ILE A 558 11.68 13.22 26.09
C ILE A 558 11.32 13.58 27.54
N GLN A 559 11.16 12.61 28.45
CA GLN A 559 10.98 12.88 29.89
C GLN A 559 12.20 13.56 30.54
N ASP A 560 13.41 13.30 30.03
CA ASP A 560 14.63 13.97 30.50
C ASP A 560 14.71 15.48 30.10
N MET A 561 13.82 15.93 29.21
CA MET A 561 13.61 17.35 28.91
C MET A 561 12.30 17.78 29.57
N GLU A 562 12.35 18.39 30.77
CA GLU A 562 11.20 18.87 31.56
C GLU A 562 10.10 19.54 30.71
N MET A 563 9.17 18.73 30.16
CA MET A 563 8.04 19.18 29.37
C MET A 563 6.80 18.41 29.82
N ASP A 564 5.74 19.17 30.10
CA ASP A 564 4.47 18.69 30.64
C ASP A 564 3.69 17.88 29.59
N LEU A 565 3.99 16.58 29.52
CA LEU A 565 3.42 15.59 28.60
C LEU A 565 1.90 15.43 28.74
N GLY A 566 1.32 15.82 29.89
CA GLY A 566 -0.12 15.69 30.18
C GLY A 566 -1.02 16.55 29.30
N SER A 567 -0.48 17.59 28.67
CA SER A 567 -1.24 18.47 27.77
C SER A 567 -1.17 18.07 26.28
N TRP A 568 -0.20 17.22 25.89
CA TRP A 568 0.03 16.83 24.50
C TRP A 568 -0.37 15.38 24.17
N PHE A 569 -0.42 14.49 25.18
CA PHE A 569 -0.75 13.07 24.99
C PHE A 569 -1.66 12.53 26.11
N PRO A 570 -2.98 12.80 26.06
CA PRO A 570 -3.92 12.33 27.09
C PRO A 570 -4.01 10.79 27.20
N SER A 571 -3.64 10.07 26.14
CA SER A 571 -3.67 8.61 26.04
C SER A 571 -2.47 7.89 26.69
N LEU A 572 -1.38 8.61 27.00
CA LEU A 572 -0.23 8.03 27.71
C LEU A 572 -0.45 7.95 29.23
N ALA A 573 -1.49 8.58 29.77
CA ALA A 573 -1.81 8.55 31.21
C ALA A 573 -2.51 7.25 31.67
N TYR A 574 -2.81 6.33 30.75
CA TYR A 574 -3.50 5.05 31.02
C TYR A 574 -2.67 3.80 30.65
N ILE A 575 -1.37 3.97 30.35
CA ILE A 575 -0.36 2.89 30.31
C ILE A 575 0.55 3.11 31.52
#